data_AF-A0A261G6X5-F1
#
_entry.id   AF-A0A261G6X5-F1
#
_cell.length_a   1.000
_cell.length_b   1.000
_cell.length_c   1.000
_cell.angle_alpha   90.00
_cell.angle_beta   90.00
_cell.angle_gamma   90.00
#
_symmetry.space_group_name_H-M   'P 1'
#
loop_
_entity.id
_entity.type
_entity.pdbx_description
1 polymer ?
#
loop_
_entity_poly.entity_id
_entity_poly.type
_entity_poly.pdbx_seq_one_letter_code
_entity_poly.pdbx_strand_id
1 'polypeptide(L)'
;MSQATATRISQPQVKSPGVTASLVETPQIEQTHGGFHVTRQHMLKESKTYQSQTLMGGLSGFESPIGLDRRDRLNALRSGDIGFVHSWDINTSVDGPGTRMTVFMSGCPLRCQYCQNPDTWKMRDGQPVYLKAMIDKVERYKDLFQATGGGITFSGGESMMQPAFVSRVFRAAKEMDVHTCLDTSGFLNRNYTDDMIRDIDLCLLDVKSGNEETYRKVTGGVLQPTIDFGKRLSRLGSKIWVRFVLVPELTDSIENVEGVARICEQFGDAVEHIDVLGFHQLGRPKWHELRIPYPLENAKGPSRELRERVRKQFESHGFTVY
;
A
#
# COMPACT_ATOMS: atom_id res chain seq x y z
N MET A 1 -55.15 61.58 12.95
CA MET A 1 -56.37 60.74 12.91
C MET A 1 -56.64 60.46 11.43
N SER A 2 -56.11 59.38 10.88
CA SER A 2 -56.71 58.04 10.83
C SER A 2 -57.82 57.93 9.77
N GLN A 3 -57.60 56.99 8.84
CA GLN A 3 -58.50 56.42 7.82
C GLN A 3 -58.67 57.16 6.48
N ALA A 4 -58.18 56.50 5.42
CA ALA A 4 -58.67 56.57 4.03
C ALA A 4 -58.13 55.30 3.34
N THR A 5 -58.86 54.18 3.28
CA THR A 5 -59.91 53.82 2.30
C THR A 5 -59.53 54.06 0.84
N ALA A 6 -59.64 52.98 0.08
CA ALA A 6 -59.16 52.78 -1.28
C ALA A 6 -59.76 53.74 -2.32
N THR A 7 -58.97 54.04 -3.35
CA THR A 7 -59.50 54.52 -4.63
C THR A 7 -58.71 53.89 -5.77
N ARG A 8 -59.43 53.17 -6.63
CA ARG A 8 -58.96 52.61 -7.91
C ARG A 8 -58.60 53.76 -8.85
N ILE A 9 -57.44 53.65 -9.50
CA ILE A 9 -57.14 54.41 -10.72
C ILE A 9 -56.76 53.41 -11.81
N SER A 10 -57.59 53.36 -12.84
CA SER A 10 -57.39 52.68 -14.12
C SER A 10 -56.43 53.48 -15.00
N GLN A 11 -55.45 52.83 -15.63
CA GLN A 11 -54.76 53.33 -16.82
C GLN A 11 -54.28 52.16 -17.72
N PRO A 12 -54.04 52.42 -19.02
CA PRO A 12 -54.60 51.63 -20.11
C PRO A 12 -53.65 50.59 -20.74
N GLN A 13 -54.26 49.69 -21.51
CA GLN A 13 -53.60 48.68 -22.33
C GLN A 13 -52.67 49.30 -23.38
N VAL A 14 -51.41 48.87 -23.37
CA VAL A 14 -50.48 49.00 -24.49
C VAL A 14 -50.14 47.60 -24.99
N LYS A 15 -50.48 47.31 -26.25
CA LYS A 15 -50.04 46.12 -26.98
C LYS A 15 -48.63 46.36 -27.52
N SER A 16 -47.74 45.40 -27.32
CA SER A 16 -46.52 45.25 -28.12
C SER A 16 -46.18 43.76 -28.31
N PRO A 17 -45.56 43.39 -29.44
CA PRO A 17 -45.69 42.09 -30.07
C PRO A 17 -44.69 41.04 -29.54
N GLY A 18 -45.01 39.77 -29.83
CA GLY A 18 -44.26 38.61 -29.38
C GLY A 18 -42.81 38.59 -29.84
N VAL A 19 -41.94 38.22 -28.90
CA VAL A 19 -40.61 37.68 -29.14
C VAL A 19 -40.47 36.48 -28.22
N THR A 20 -40.22 35.33 -28.82
CA THR A 20 -39.93 34.04 -28.19
C THR A 20 -38.67 34.16 -27.32
N ALA A 21 -38.82 34.04 -26.00
CA ALA A 21 -37.70 33.92 -25.08
C ALA A 21 -37.26 32.45 -24.98
N SER A 22 -36.07 32.17 -25.51
CA SER A 22 -35.30 30.98 -25.21
C SER A 22 -35.01 30.94 -23.71
N LEU A 23 -35.52 29.92 -23.02
CA LEU A 23 -35.14 29.60 -21.64
C LEU A 23 -33.67 29.16 -21.63
N VAL A 24 -32.79 30.05 -21.18
CA VAL A 24 -31.47 29.68 -20.70
C VAL A 24 -31.66 29.14 -19.30
N GLU A 25 -31.69 27.81 -19.17
CA GLU A 25 -31.64 27.15 -17.87
C GLU A 25 -30.25 27.36 -17.26
N THR A 26 -30.21 28.08 -16.15
CA THR A 26 -29.08 28.10 -15.21
C THR A 26 -28.85 26.67 -14.70
N PRO A 27 -27.67 26.06 -14.85
CA PRO A 27 -27.44 24.73 -14.30
C PRO A 27 -27.39 24.83 -12.78
N GLN A 28 -28.30 24.12 -12.12
CA GLN A 28 -28.20 23.83 -10.70
C GLN A 28 -26.90 23.05 -10.46
N ILE A 29 -26.05 23.58 -9.59
CA ILE A 29 -24.84 22.91 -9.13
C ILE A 29 -25.31 21.75 -8.23
N GLU A 30 -25.42 20.56 -8.81
CA GLU A 30 -25.54 19.31 -8.06
C GLU A 30 -24.28 19.14 -7.20
N GLN A 31 -24.46 19.18 -5.88
CA GLN A 31 -23.44 18.75 -4.94
C GLN A 31 -23.26 17.23 -5.06
N THR A 32 -22.33 16.80 -5.91
CA THR A 32 -21.91 15.41 -5.98
C THR A 32 -21.21 15.03 -4.67
N HIS A 33 -21.92 14.36 -3.77
CA HIS A 33 -21.30 13.57 -2.72
C HIS A 33 -20.51 12.44 -3.40
N GLY A 34 -19.18 12.55 -3.39
CA GLY A 34 -18.26 11.61 -4.03
C GLY A 34 -18.32 10.24 -3.37
N GLY A 35 -19.20 9.38 -3.86
CA GLY A 35 -19.21 7.96 -3.54
C GLY A 35 -18.17 7.21 -4.37
N PHE A 36 -17.49 6.25 -3.76
CA PHE A 36 -16.63 5.30 -4.43
C PHE A 36 -17.41 4.51 -5.50
N HIS A 37 -17.00 4.63 -6.76
CA HIS A 37 -17.58 3.85 -7.85
C HIS A 37 -16.78 2.55 -8.03
N VAL A 38 -17.34 1.44 -7.54
CA VAL A 38 -17.02 0.12 -8.10
C VAL A 38 -17.47 0.17 -9.56
N THR A 39 -16.57 -0.12 -10.51
CA THR A 39 -16.97 -0.27 -11.92
C THR A 39 -18.14 -1.24 -11.98
N ARG A 40 -19.24 -0.88 -12.68
CA ARG A 40 -20.40 -1.77 -12.85
C ARG A 40 -19.87 -3.15 -13.22
N GLN A 41 -20.31 -4.16 -12.47
CA GLN A 41 -19.96 -5.57 -12.60
C GLN A 41 -20.17 -6.01 -14.05
N HIS A 42 -19.17 -5.80 -14.90
CA HIS A 42 -19.30 -6.06 -16.33
C HIS A 42 -19.17 -7.57 -16.52
N MET A 43 -20.33 -8.23 -16.71
CA MET A 43 -20.48 -9.48 -17.44
C MET A 43 -19.58 -10.64 -16.98
N LEU A 44 -19.57 -10.94 -15.68
CA LEU A 44 -19.04 -12.20 -15.17
C LEU A 44 -20.12 -13.26 -15.30
N LYS A 45 -20.00 -14.17 -16.28
CA LYS A 45 -20.89 -15.33 -16.38
C LYS A 45 -20.73 -16.18 -15.12
N GLU A 46 -21.82 -16.31 -14.36
CA GLU A 46 -21.91 -17.21 -13.21
C GLU A 46 -21.62 -18.65 -13.63
N SER A 47 -20.44 -19.15 -13.26
CA SER A 47 -20.05 -20.54 -13.45
C SER A 47 -19.79 -21.16 -12.09
N LYS A 48 -20.61 -22.16 -11.76
CA LYS A 48 -20.73 -22.83 -10.46
C LYS A 48 -19.49 -23.63 -10.05
N THR A 49 -19.23 -23.60 -8.73
CA THR A 49 -18.54 -24.58 -7.86
C THR A 49 -17.19 -25.14 -8.29
N TYR A 50 -16.11 -24.81 -7.56
CA TYR A 50 -15.03 -25.78 -7.29
C TYR A 50 -14.18 -25.47 -6.04
N GLN A 51 -13.48 -26.53 -5.59
CA GLN A 51 -12.93 -26.83 -4.26
C GLN A 51 -11.71 -25.99 -3.82
N SER A 52 -11.67 -25.71 -2.52
CA SER A 52 -10.51 -25.15 -1.80
C SER A 52 -9.37 -26.17 -1.74
N GLN A 53 -8.19 -25.80 -2.25
CA GLN A 53 -6.95 -26.46 -1.89
C GLN A 53 -6.18 -25.55 -0.93
N THR A 54 -6.06 -26.03 0.30
CA THR A 54 -5.38 -25.36 1.40
C THR A 54 -3.87 -25.56 1.25
N LEU A 55 -3.13 -24.47 1.05
CA LEU A 55 -1.71 -24.37 1.38
C LEU A 55 -1.56 -23.23 2.39
N MET A 56 -0.79 -23.49 3.45
CA MET A 56 -0.59 -22.73 4.70
C MET A 56 -0.97 -21.23 4.62
N GLY A 57 -2.14 -20.88 5.20
CA GLY A 57 -2.68 -19.51 5.32
C GLY A 57 -3.11 -18.93 3.96
N GLY A 58 -4.37 -18.95 3.57
CA GLY A 58 -5.45 -18.31 4.32
C GLY A 58 -6.44 -17.56 3.41
N LEU A 59 -6.38 -17.66 2.08
CA LEU A 59 -7.28 -16.93 1.15
C LEU A 59 -8.77 -17.35 1.23
N SER A 60 -9.16 -18.15 2.22
CA SER A 60 -10.54 -18.51 2.46
C SER A 60 -11.42 -17.26 2.59
N GLY A 61 -12.50 -17.23 1.82
CA GLY A 61 -13.48 -16.14 1.82
C GLY A 61 -13.11 -14.91 0.98
N PHE A 62 -12.11 -15.00 0.09
CA PHE A 62 -11.99 -14.08 -1.05
C PHE A 62 -12.62 -14.68 -2.31
N GLU A 63 -13.50 -13.91 -2.96
CA GLU A 63 -13.97 -14.26 -4.30
C GLU A 63 -12.89 -13.98 -5.33
N SER A 64 -12.71 -14.92 -6.27
CA SER A 64 -11.67 -14.88 -7.29
C SER A 64 -12.26 -14.82 -8.70
N PRO A 65 -11.71 -13.99 -9.62
CA PRO A 65 -12.09 -13.93 -11.03
C PRO A 65 -11.58 -15.15 -11.83
N ILE A 66 -12.08 -16.34 -11.53
CA ILE A 66 -11.78 -17.52 -12.33
C ILE A 66 -12.59 -17.45 -13.63
N GLY A 67 -11.92 -17.60 -14.78
CA GLY A 67 -12.58 -17.65 -16.09
C GLY A 67 -12.63 -16.34 -16.88
N LEU A 68 -11.99 -15.27 -16.41
CA LEU A 68 -11.80 -14.05 -17.21
C LEU A 68 -10.96 -14.33 -18.46
N ASP A 69 -11.35 -13.76 -19.60
CA ASP A 69 -10.50 -13.77 -20.78
C ASP A 69 -9.22 -12.93 -20.53
N ARG A 70 -8.20 -13.17 -21.37
CA ARG A 70 -6.89 -12.54 -21.20
C ARG A 70 -6.96 -11.00 -21.25
N ARG A 71 -7.79 -10.43 -22.11
CA ARG A 71 -7.93 -8.98 -22.29
C ARG A 71 -8.63 -8.36 -21.09
N ASP A 72 -9.73 -8.96 -20.65
CA ASP A 72 -10.48 -8.50 -19.48
C ASP A 72 -9.64 -8.57 -18.21
N ARG A 73 -8.87 -9.65 -18.04
CA ARG A 73 -7.92 -9.75 -16.92
C ARG A 73 -6.86 -8.65 -16.94
N LEU A 74 -6.33 -8.30 -18.12
CA LEU A 74 -5.34 -7.21 -18.25
C LEU A 74 -5.96 -5.84 -17.97
N ASN A 75 -7.20 -5.60 -18.41
CA ASN A 75 -7.92 -4.37 -18.12
C ASN A 75 -8.22 -4.25 -16.62
N ALA A 76 -8.73 -5.32 -16.00
CA ALA A 76 -9.02 -5.38 -14.56
C ALA A 76 -7.76 -5.19 -13.70
N LEU A 77 -6.61 -5.71 -14.14
CA LEU A 77 -5.32 -5.43 -13.51
C LEU A 77 -4.93 -3.95 -13.58
N ARG A 78 -5.13 -3.31 -14.74
CA ARG A 78 -4.79 -1.89 -14.94
C ARG A 78 -5.71 -0.96 -14.16
N SER A 79 -7.01 -1.27 -14.10
CA SER A 79 -7.97 -0.51 -13.30
C SER A 79 -7.85 -0.77 -11.81
N GLY A 80 -7.20 -1.87 -11.41
CA GLY A 80 -7.16 -2.31 -10.01
C GLY A 80 -8.47 -2.94 -9.54
N ASP A 81 -9.32 -3.42 -10.46
CA ASP A 81 -10.52 -4.20 -10.11
C ASP A 81 -10.14 -5.59 -9.58
N ILE A 82 -8.93 -6.06 -9.89
CA ILE A 82 -8.36 -7.29 -9.36
C ILE A 82 -6.91 -7.06 -8.89
N GLY A 83 -6.52 -7.74 -7.82
CA GLY A 83 -5.16 -7.79 -7.29
C GLY A 83 -4.71 -9.24 -7.09
N PHE A 84 -3.43 -9.51 -7.28
CA PHE A 84 -2.83 -10.83 -7.09
C PHE A 84 -2.21 -10.91 -5.70
N VAL A 85 -2.83 -11.71 -4.85
CA VAL A 85 -2.49 -11.89 -3.44
C VAL A 85 -1.88 -13.28 -3.26
N HIS A 86 -0.73 -13.34 -2.60
CA HIS A 86 -0.08 -14.59 -2.20
C HIS A 86 -0.85 -15.21 -1.03
N SER A 87 -1.00 -14.43 0.05
CA SER A 87 -1.67 -14.82 1.28
C SER A 87 -2.10 -13.58 2.04
N TRP A 88 -2.80 -13.76 3.15
CA TRP A 88 -3.06 -12.70 4.13
C TRP A 88 -3.17 -13.34 5.51
N ASP A 89 -3.00 -12.52 6.55
CA ASP A 89 -3.12 -12.94 7.94
C ASP A 89 -3.68 -11.80 8.81
N ILE A 90 -4.23 -12.16 9.97
CA ILE A 90 -4.53 -11.21 11.06
C ILE A 90 -3.51 -11.44 12.15
N ASN A 91 -2.66 -10.45 12.41
CA ASN A 91 -1.64 -10.56 13.43
C ASN A 91 -1.47 -9.24 14.19
N THR A 92 -0.92 -9.32 15.40
CA THR A 92 -0.50 -8.16 16.22
C THR A 92 1.01 -7.93 16.14
N SER A 93 1.63 -8.36 15.04
CA SER A 93 3.08 -8.58 14.97
C SER A 93 3.83 -7.38 14.36
N VAL A 94 4.95 -7.64 13.68
CA VAL A 94 5.94 -6.67 13.17
C VAL A 94 5.50 -5.95 11.88
N ASP A 95 4.20 -5.89 11.60
CA ASP A 95 3.63 -5.35 10.35
C ASP A 95 2.97 -3.97 10.54
N GLY A 96 3.22 -3.32 11.68
CA GLY A 96 2.70 -2.00 12.05
C GLY A 96 2.01 -2.02 13.43
N PRO A 97 1.42 -0.90 13.86
CA PRO A 97 0.77 -0.81 15.17
C PRO A 97 -0.57 -1.56 15.20
N GLY A 98 -0.92 -2.06 16.39
CA GLY A 98 -2.20 -2.71 16.68
C GLY A 98 -2.38 -4.09 16.02
N THR A 99 -3.62 -4.58 15.99
CA THR A 99 -3.94 -5.80 15.22
C THR A 99 -4.14 -5.43 13.75
N ARG A 100 -3.38 -6.05 12.86
CA ARG A 100 -3.41 -5.71 11.43
C ARG A 100 -3.83 -6.89 10.57
N MET A 101 -4.62 -6.58 9.55
CA MET A 101 -4.75 -7.44 8.39
C MET A 101 -3.58 -7.18 7.46
N THR A 102 -2.60 -8.08 7.49
CA THR A 102 -1.47 -8.02 6.56
C THR A 102 -1.81 -8.82 5.31
N VAL A 103 -1.85 -8.15 4.17
CA VAL A 103 -2.08 -8.76 2.86
C VAL A 103 -0.76 -8.84 2.12
N PHE A 104 -0.32 -10.05 1.82
CA PHE A 104 0.94 -10.31 1.12
C PHE A 104 0.68 -10.36 -0.39
N MET A 105 1.07 -9.31 -1.11
CA MET A 105 0.90 -9.20 -2.56
C MET A 105 1.91 -10.08 -3.30
N SER A 106 1.49 -10.62 -4.45
CA SER A 106 2.39 -11.32 -5.36
C SER A 106 3.01 -10.37 -6.39
N GLY A 107 4.25 -10.66 -6.76
CA GLY A 107 5.11 -9.85 -7.62
C GLY A 107 6.13 -9.08 -6.80
N CYS A 108 7.42 -9.23 -7.15
CA CYS A 108 8.48 -8.35 -6.68
C CYS A 108 9.50 -8.13 -7.81
N PRO A 109 9.94 -6.90 -8.10
CA PRO A 109 10.97 -6.66 -9.11
C PRO A 109 12.39 -6.92 -8.55
N LEU A 110 12.56 -6.92 -7.23
CA LEU A 110 13.85 -7.14 -6.57
C LEU A 110 14.14 -8.63 -6.39
N ARG A 111 15.41 -8.97 -6.24
CA ARG A 111 15.92 -10.33 -5.95
C ARG A 111 16.83 -10.30 -4.73
N CYS A 112 16.27 -9.80 -3.63
CA CYS A 112 16.99 -9.69 -2.36
C CYS A 112 17.63 -11.04 -2.00
N GLN A 113 18.95 -11.06 -1.76
CA GLN A 113 19.68 -12.29 -1.44
C GLN A 113 19.17 -12.98 -0.17
N TYR A 114 18.56 -12.22 0.74
CA TYR A 114 17.93 -12.69 1.99
C TYR A 114 16.40 -12.76 1.91
N CYS A 115 15.79 -12.70 0.71
CA CYS A 115 14.33 -12.69 0.59
C CYS A 115 13.71 -13.88 1.33
N GLN A 116 12.86 -13.59 2.32
CA GLN A 116 12.18 -14.63 3.08
C GLN A 116 11.09 -15.33 2.24
N ASN A 117 10.56 -14.65 1.23
CA ASN A 117 9.41 -15.10 0.44
C ASN A 117 9.70 -15.07 -1.07
N PRO A 118 10.66 -15.87 -1.59
CA PRO A 118 10.95 -15.93 -3.01
C PRO A 118 9.77 -16.46 -3.86
N ASP A 119 8.83 -17.16 -3.23
CA ASP A 119 7.53 -17.59 -3.76
C ASP A 119 6.61 -16.42 -4.13
N THR A 120 6.84 -15.22 -3.59
CA THR A 120 6.10 -14.01 -3.97
C THR A 120 6.66 -13.31 -5.21
N TRP A 121 7.82 -13.68 -5.76
CA TRP A 121 8.48 -12.88 -6.81
C TRP A 121 7.68 -12.71 -8.10
N LYS A 122 6.89 -13.72 -8.47
CA LYS A 122 6.12 -13.70 -9.72
C LYS A 122 4.67 -13.40 -9.40
N MET A 123 4.16 -12.30 -9.95
CA MET A 123 2.76 -11.89 -9.76
C MET A 123 1.76 -12.99 -10.15
N ARG A 124 2.07 -13.74 -11.22
CA ARG A 124 1.21 -14.82 -11.74
C ARG A 124 1.04 -16.01 -10.78
N ASP A 125 1.93 -16.13 -9.79
CA ASP A 125 1.88 -17.23 -8.82
C ASP A 125 0.92 -16.88 -7.66
N GLY A 126 0.44 -15.63 -7.58
CA GLY A 126 -0.62 -15.20 -6.67
C GLY A 126 -2.02 -15.57 -7.15
N GLN A 127 -2.98 -15.51 -6.23
CA GLN A 127 -4.39 -15.69 -6.53
C GLN A 127 -5.03 -14.34 -6.81
N PRO A 128 -5.82 -14.20 -7.89
CA PRO A 128 -6.52 -12.96 -8.14
C PRO A 128 -7.67 -12.81 -7.14
N VAL A 129 -7.81 -11.62 -6.57
CA VAL A 129 -8.83 -11.21 -5.60
C VAL A 129 -9.53 -9.98 -6.16
N TYR A 130 -10.87 -9.98 -6.15
CA TYR A 130 -11.64 -8.80 -6.52
C TYR A 130 -11.45 -7.67 -5.51
N LEU A 131 -11.43 -6.43 -6.01
CA LEU A 131 -11.36 -5.25 -5.17
C LEU A 131 -12.48 -5.20 -4.12
N LYS A 132 -13.72 -5.48 -4.54
CA LYS A 132 -14.88 -5.52 -3.63
C LYS A 132 -14.68 -6.56 -2.53
N ALA A 133 -14.23 -7.78 -2.88
CA ALA A 133 -14.00 -8.83 -1.90
C ALA A 133 -12.91 -8.45 -0.89
N MET A 134 -11.89 -7.69 -1.31
CA MET A 134 -10.89 -7.13 -0.41
C MET A 134 -11.49 -6.09 0.54
N ILE A 135 -12.24 -5.13 0.02
CA ILE A 135 -12.90 -4.08 0.81
C ILE A 135 -13.88 -4.69 1.82
N ASP A 136 -14.77 -5.59 1.39
CA ASP A 136 -15.71 -6.30 2.26
C ASP A 136 -14.98 -7.09 3.36
N LYS A 137 -13.78 -7.60 3.07
CA LYS A 137 -12.97 -8.28 4.08
C LYS A 137 -12.41 -7.27 5.09
N VAL A 138 -11.86 -6.14 4.66
CA VAL A 138 -11.39 -5.09 5.58
C VAL A 138 -12.52 -4.59 6.48
N GLU A 139 -13.70 -4.35 5.91
CA GLU A 139 -14.88 -3.88 6.64
C GLU A 139 -15.27 -4.84 7.79
N ARG A 140 -15.22 -6.15 7.56
CA ARG A 140 -15.52 -7.17 8.58
C ARG A 140 -14.63 -7.12 9.82
N TYR A 141 -13.44 -6.54 9.73
CA TYR A 141 -12.50 -6.42 10.85
C TYR A 141 -12.36 -4.98 11.37
N LYS A 142 -13.17 -4.04 10.86
CA LYS A 142 -13.10 -2.61 11.24
C LYS A 142 -13.16 -2.41 12.76
N ASP A 143 -14.12 -3.03 13.44
CA ASP A 143 -14.29 -2.86 14.89
C ASP A 143 -13.06 -3.36 15.68
N LEU A 144 -12.42 -4.44 15.22
CA LEU A 144 -11.17 -4.95 15.80
C LEU A 144 -10.02 -3.96 15.59
N PHE A 145 -9.91 -3.37 14.40
CA PHE A 145 -8.89 -2.37 14.11
C PHE A 145 -9.06 -1.14 15.00
N GLN A 146 -10.29 -0.64 15.14
CA GLN A 146 -10.59 0.48 16.03
C GLN A 146 -10.25 0.16 17.49
N ALA A 147 -10.61 -1.03 17.98
CA ALA A 147 -10.34 -1.43 19.36
C ALA A 147 -8.85 -1.58 19.68
N THR A 148 -8.01 -1.85 18.68
CA THR A 148 -6.58 -2.18 18.87
C THR A 148 -5.62 -1.10 18.36
N GLY A 149 -6.13 -0.01 17.77
CA GLY A 149 -5.30 0.95 17.03
C GLY A 149 -4.62 0.33 15.81
N GLY A 150 -5.26 -0.70 15.25
CA GLY A 150 -4.77 -1.53 14.16
C GLY A 150 -5.23 -1.05 12.78
N GLY A 151 -5.22 -1.95 11.78
CA GLY A 151 -5.70 -1.61 10.44
C GLY A 151 -5.28 -2.59 9.35
N ILE A 152 -5.06 -2.11 8.12
CA ILE A 152 -4.60 -2.93 6.99
C ILE A 152 -3.14 -2.63 6.65
N THR A 153 -2.34 -3.66 6.39
CA THR A 153 -0.99 -3.55 5.83
C THR A 153 -0.93 -4.26 4.49
N PHE A 154 -0.40 -3.62 3.45
CA PHE A 154 0.00 -4.32 2.22
C PHE A 154 1.51 -4.56 2.22
N SER A 155 1.90 -5.84 2.21
CA SER A 155 3.29 -6.35 2.18
C SER A 155 3.44 -7.44 1.10
N GLY A 156 4.28 -8.45 1.32
CA GLY A 156 4.44 -9.64 0.48
C GLY A 156 5.70 -9.58 -0.38
N GLY A 157 5.53 -9.51 -1.69
CA GLY A 157 6.60 -9.26 -2.63
C GLY A 157 6.96 -7.77 -2.68
N GLU A 158 6.28 -7.03 -3.53
CA GLU A 158 6.36 -5.57 -3.61
C GLU A 158 4.96 -5.01 -3.92
N SER A 159 4.29 -4.51 -2.89
CA SER A 159 2.94 -3.91 -2.98
C SER A 159 2.85 -2.84 -4.05
N MET A 160 3.96 -2.13 -4.32
CA MET A 160 4.00 -1.11 -5.36
C MET A 160 3.97 -1.63 -6.80
N MET A 161 4.03 -2.96 -7.02
CA MET A 161 3.78 -3.58 -8.33
C MET A 161 2.30 -3.53 -8.74
N GLN A 162 1.38 -3.35 -7.79
CA GLN A 162 -0.05 -3.35 -8.03
C GLN A 162 -0.70 -2.06 -7.48
N PRO A 163 -0.22 -0.87 -7.91
CA PRO A 163 -0.58 0.42 -7.31
C PRO A 163 -2.09 0.71 -7.39
N ALA A 164 -2.73 0.39 -8.52
CA ALA A 164 -4.15 0.65 -8.73
C ALA A 164 -5.04 -0.13 -7.76
N PHE A 165 -4.73 -1.40 -7.51
CA PHE A 165 -5.49 -2.21 -6.55
C PHE A 165 -5.24 -1.74 -5.11
N VAL A 166 -3.98 -1.62 -4.71
CA VAL A 166 -3.60 -1.25 -3.33
C VAL A 166 -4.14 0.12 -2.94
N SER A 167 -3.97 1.13 -3.80
CA SER A 167 -4.45 2.50 -3.51
C SER A 167 -5.97 2.59 -3.43
N ARG A 168 -6.72 1.83 -4.24
CA ARG A 168 -8.18 1.79 -4.15
C ARG A 168 -8.67 1.13 -2.87
N VAL A 169 -7.97 0.10 -2.38
CA VAL A 169 -8.27 -0.50 -1.07
C VAL A 169 -7.93 0.48 0.06
N PHE A 170 -6.78 1.16 0.00
CA PHE A 170 -6.44 2.19 0.99
C PHE A 170 -7.44 3.33 1.01
N ARG A 171 -7.87 3.84 -0.15
CA ARG A 171 -8.92 4.87 -0.22
C ARG A 171 -10.20 4.41 0.49
N ALA A 172 -10.68 3.20 0.20
CA ALA A 172 -11.86 2.64 0.87
C ALA A 172 -11.62 2.43 2.38
N ALA A 173 -10.43 2.00 2.80
CA ALA A 173 -10.06 1.88 4.21
C ALA A 173 -10.09 3.24 4.93
N LYS A 174 -9.58 4.30 4.29
CA LYS A 174 -9.65 5.68 4.82
C LYS A 174 -11.08 6.16 4.97
N GLU A 175 -11.96 5.89 4.00
CA GLU A 175 -13.40 6.19 4.10
C GLU A 175 -14.09 5.45 5.25
N MET A 176 -13.56 4.29 5.64
CA MET A 176 -14.03 3.50 6.77
C MET A 176 -13.35 3.87 8.11
N ASP A 177 -12.47 4.88 8.13
CA ASP A 177 -11.64 5.24 9.31
C ASP A 177 -10.75 4.07 9.79
N VAL A 178 -10.19 3.31 8.85
CA VAL A 178 -9.23 2.23 9.10
C VAL A 178 -7.83 2.71 8.75
N HIS A 179 -6.89 2.54 9.69
CA HIS A 179 -5.49 2.93 9.50
C HIS A 179 -4.82 2.11 8.39
N THR A 180 -4.13 2.79 7.49
CA THR A 180 -3.45 2.23 6.31
C THR A 180 -1.95 2.15 6.53
N CYS A 181 -1.36 1.02 6.16
CA CYS A 181 0.08 0.81 6.26
C CYS A 181 0.63 0.20 4.96
N LEU A 182 1.64 0.85 4.37
CA LEU A 182 2.34 0.31 3.20
C LEU A 182 3.69 -0.25 3.63
N ASP A 183 3.93 -1.54 3.39
CA ASP A 183 5.23 -2.18 3.58
C ASP A 183 5.90 -2.39 2.21
N THR A 184 7.01 -1.72 1.98
CA THR A 184 7.61 -1.60 0.65
C THR A 184 9.10 -1.30 0.67
N SER A 185 9.79 -1.68 -0.39
CA SER A 185 11.14 -1.20 -0.69
C SER A 185 11.19 0.23 -1.21
N GLY A 186 10.06 0.84 -1.58
CA GLY A 186 10.02 2.14 -2.24
C GLY A 186 10.60 2.15 -3.66
N PHE A 187 11.11 1.01 -4.15
CA PHE A 187 11.83 0.92 -5.43
C PHE A 187 10.97 1.34 -6.63
N LEU A 188 9.67 1.08 -6.56
CA LEU A 188 8.69 1.45 -7.59
C LEU A 188 7.99 2.77 -7.31
N ASN A 189 8.64 3.69 -6.58
CA ASN A 189 8.24 5.07 -6.31
C ASN A 189 7.33 5.71 -7.38
N ARG A 190 7.79 5.66 -8.65
CA ARG A 190 7.12 6.32 -9.79
C ARG A 190 5.74 5.75 -10.15
N ASN A 191 5.42 4.56 -9.65
CA ASN A 191 4.12 3.93 -9.85
C ASN A 191 3.03 4.53 -8.94
N TYR A 192 3.40 5.28 -7.90
CA TYR A 192 2.48 5.91 -6.98
C TYR A 192 2.36 7.40 -7.29
N THR A 193 1.14 7.90 -7.37
CA THR A 193 0.87 9.34 -7.42
C THR A 193 0.92 9.95 -6.01
N ASP A 194 1.00 11.27 -5.91
CA ASP A 194 0.94 11.95 -4.60
C ASP A 194 -0.42 11.73 -3.92
N ASP A 195 -1.52 11.61 -4.67
CA ASP A 195 -2.84 11.29 -4.12
C ASP A 195 -2.88 9.89 -3.49
N MET A 196 -2.27 8.89 -4.13
CA MET A 196 -2.14 7.55 -3.57
C MET A 196 -1.31 7.54 -2.28
N ILE A 197 -0.29 8.41 -2.19
CA ILE A 197 0.55 8.51 -1.00
C ILE A 197 -0.20 9.15 0.17
N ARG A 198 -1.10 10.11 -0.08
CA ARG A 198 -1.91 10.72 1.01
C ARG A 198 -2.87 9.74 1.69
N ASP A 199 -3.14 8.60 1.06
CA ASP A 199 -3.90 7.49 1.67
C ASP A 199 -3.02 6.51 2.44
N ILE A 200 -1.75 6.86 2.72
CA ILE A 200 -0.82 6.06 3.52
C ILE A 200 -0.58 6.80 4.84
N ASP A 201 -1.11 6.24 5.93
CA ASP A 201 -0.89 6.77 7.29
C ASP A 201 0.55 6.44 7.76
N LEU A 202 0.98 5.20 7.55
CA LEU A 202 2.30 4.70 7.88
C LEU A 202 2.94 3.98 6.70
N CYS A 203 4.22 4.21 6.47
CA CYS A 203 5.04 3.40 5.58
C CYS A 203 6.12 2.65 6.38
N LEU A 204 6.11 1.32 6.27
CA LEU A 204 7.25 0.50 6.62
C LEU A 204 8.21 0.51 5.42
N LEU A 205 9.23 1.36 5.48
CA LEU A 205 10.14 1.60 4.36
C LEU A 205 11.44 0.82 4.54
N ASP A 206 11.64 -0.18 3.69
CA ASP A 206 12.87 -0.96 3.65
C ASP A 206 14.03 -0.16 3.02
N VAL A 207 14.93 0.38 3.83
CA VAL A 207 16.19 0.97 3.35
C VAL A 207 17.28 -0.09 3.42
N LYS A 208 17.36 -0.93 2.39
CA LYS A 208 18.15 -2.18 2.41
C LYS A 208 19.67 -1.98 2.43
N SER A 209 20.15 -0.79 2.08
CA SER A 209 21.57 -0.41 2.11
C SER A 209 21.72 1.10 1.94
N GLY A 210 22.78 1.66 2.54
CA GLY A 210 23.17 3.06 2.39
C GLY A 210 24.17 3.31 1.26
N ASN A 211 24.55 2.27 0.53
CA ASN A 211 25.54 2.30 -0.53
C ASN A 211 24.96 1.68 -1.80
N GLU A 212 25.09 2.34 -2.95
CA GLU A 212 24.51 1.89 -4.22
C GLU A 212 25.07 0.54 -4.70
N GLU A 213 26.36 0.27 -4.48
CA GLU A 213 26.98 -1.01 -4.86
C GLU A 213 26.45 -2.15 -3.98
N THR A 214 26.44 -1.95 -2.66
CA THR A 214 25.87 -2.93 -1.73
C THR A 214 24.38 -3.14 -1.98
N TYR A 215 23.60 -2.08 -2.22
CA TYR A 215 22.18 -2.18 -2.56
C TYR A 215 21.97 -3.02 -3.83
N ARG A 216 22.75 -2.79 -4.88
CA ARG A 216 22.70 -3.57 -6.12
C ARG A 216 23.10 -5.02 -5.90
N LYS A 217 24.16 -5.27 -5.15
CA LYS A 217 24.60 -6.63 -4.78
C LYS A 217 23.49 -7.37 -4.04
N VAL A 218 22.89 -6.71 -3.04
CA VAL A 218 21.87 -7.30 -2.17
C VAL A 218 20.56 -7.54 -2.91
N THR A 219 20.08 -6.58 -3.70
CA THR A 219 18.69 -6.56 -4.21
C THR A 219 18.57 -6.79 -5.71
N GLY A 220 19.65 -6.60 -6.47
CA GLY A 220 19.63 -6.48 -7.93
C GLY A 220 19.06 -5.16 -8.47
N GLY A 221 18.64 -4.24 -7.60
CA GLY A 221 18.04 -2.95 -7.96
C GLY A 221 19.01 -1.77 -7.89
N VAL A 222 18.43 -0.57 -7.85
CA VAL A 222 19.11 0.72 -7.64
C VAL A 222 18.50 1.44 -6.43
N LEU A 223 19.29 2.18 -5.67
CA LEU A 223 18.89 2.73 -4.36
C LEU A 223 18.05 4.00 -4.46
N GLN A 224 18.37 4.88 -5.42
CA GLN A 224 17.77 6.22 -5.50
C GLN A 224 16.23 6.25 -5.47
N PRO A 225 15.49 5.34 -6.14
CA PRO A 225 14.03 5.34 -6.07
C PRO A 225 13.47 5.19 -4.64
N THR A 226 14.11 4.40 -3.78
CA THR A 226 13.74 4.24 -2.37
C THR A 226 13.90 5.56 -1.61
N ILE A 227 15.02 6.26 -1.83
CA ILE A 227 15.29 7.58 -1.22
C ILE A 227 14.25 8.59 -1.70
N ASP A 228 13.95 8.62 -3.00
CA ASP A 228 12.95 9.51 -3.57
C ASP A 228 11.55 9.25 -2.99
N PHE A 229 11.20 7.99 -2.76
CA PHE A 229 9.93 7.63 -2.14
C PHE A 229 9.84 8.10 -0.69
N GLY A 230 10.88 7.85 0.12
CA GLY A 230 10.94 8.34 1.51
C GLY A 230 10.82 9.86 1.61
N LYS A 231 11.45 10.61 0.70
CA LYS A 231 11.30 12.08 0.60
C LYS A 231 9.86 12.49 0.23
N ARG A 232 9.20 11.76 -0.66
CA ARG A 232 7.80 12.03 -1.02
C ARG A 232 6.84 11.74 0.14
N LEU A 233 7.03 10.64 0.86
CA LEU A 233 6.29 10.30 2.07
C LEU A 233 6.39 11.42 3.11
N SER A 234 7.63 11.83 3.43
CA SER A 234 7.90 12.92 4.38
C SER A 234 7.25 14.23 3.95
N ARG A 235 7.41 14.64 2.69
CA ARG A 235 6.79 15.86 2.14
C ARG A 235 5.25 15.85 2.21
N LEU A 236 4.63 14.67 2.08
CA LEU A 236 3.18 14.51 2.06
C LEU A 236 2.59 14.20 3.44
N GLY A 237 3.43 14.07 4.47
CA GLY A 237 3.01 13.92 5.87
C GLY A 237 2.78 12.48 6.34
N SER A 238 3.15 11.47 5.55
CA SER A 238 3.09 10.07 5.99
C SER A 238 4.18 9.78 7.02
N LYS A 239 3.85 8.95 8.02
CA LYS A 239 4.86 8.44 8.98
C LYS A 239 5.68 7.32 8.36
N ILE A 240 6.90 7.16 8.83
CA ILE A 240 7.86 6.20 8.30
C ILE A 240 8.47 5.42 9.47
N TRP A 241 8.39 4.10 9.41
CA TRP A 241 9.27 3.22 10.15
C TRP A 241 10.28 2.68 9.16
N VAL A 242 11.55 3.02 9.35
CA VAL A 242 12.60 2.51 8.46
C VAL A 242 12.96 1.11 8.90
N ARG A 243 12.99 0.17 7.95
CA ARG A 243 13.37 -1.22 8.22
C ARG A 243 14.72 -1.50 7.57
N PHE A 244 15.67 -1.95 8.37
CA PHE A 244 17.01 -2.30 7.92
C PHE A 244 17.35 -3.74 8.28
N VAL A 245 17.52 -4.59 7.26
CA VAL A 245 17.91 -5.99 7.46
C VAL A 245 19.41 -6.09 7.64
N LEU A 246 19.84 -6.51 8.84
CA LEU A 246 21.23 -6.69 9.22
C LEU A 246 21.70 -8.11 8.93
N VAL A 247 22.51 -8.24 7.88
CA VAL A 247 23.12 -9.49 7.41
C VAL A 247 24.64 -9.36 7.59
N PRO A 248 25.27 -10.21 8.41
CA PRO A 248 26.74 -10.22 8.56
C PRO A 248 27.44 -10.38 7.22
N GLU A 249 28.55 -9.64 7.04
CA GLU A 249 29.39 -9.63 5.83
C GLU A 249 28.70 -9.19 4.54
N LEU A 250 27.48 -8.65 4.65
CA LEU A 250 26.69 -8.22 3.49
C LEU A 250 26.14 -6.80 3.65
N THR A 251 25.42 -6.51 4.74
CA THR A 251 24.87 -5.18 5.02
C THR A 251 25.45 -4.54 6.28
N ASP A 252 26.35 -5.22 6.99
CA ASP A 252 26.79 -4.81 8.31
C ASP A 252 28.00 -3.87 8.33
N SER A 253 28.62 -3.53 7.19
CA SER A 253 29.77 -2.61 7.22
C SER A 253 29.41 -1.26 7.85
N ILE A 254 30.36 -0.66 8.57
CA ILE A 254 30.16 0.62 9.26
C ILE A 254 29.69 1.67 8.23
N GLU A 255 30.37 1.76 7.11
CA GLU A 255 30.09 2.74 6.05
C GLU A 255 28.69 2.57 5.45
N ASN A 256 28.21 1.32 5.34
CA ASN A 256 26.87 1.05 4.85
C ASN A 256 25.81 1.53 5.84
N VAL A 257 25.97 1.21 7.12
CA VAL A 257 25.02 1.61 8.19
C VAL A 257 24.99 3.13 8.35
N GLU A 258 26.15 3.78 8.33
CA GLU A 258 26.30 5.24 8.29
C GLU A 258 25.58 5.85 7.07
N GLY A 259 25.66 5.19 5.91
CA GLY A 259 24.91 5.58 4.71
C GLY A 259 23.39 5.48 4.90
N VAL A 260 22.90 4.42 5.57
CA VAL A 260 21.47 4.27 5.88
C VAL A 260 21.02 5.38 6.82
N ALA A 261 21.80 5.68 7.87
CA ALA A 261 21.48 6.75 8.82
C ALA A 261 21.35 8.11 8.10
N ARG A 262 22.30 8.46 7.22
CA ARG A 262 22.25 9.68 6.40
C ARG A 262 21.09 9.72 5.40
N ILE A 263 20.58 8.57 4.96
CA ILE A 263 19.35 8.51 4.16
C ILE A 263 18.15 8.83 5.05
N CYS A 264 18.08 8.25 6.25
CA CYS A 264 16.98 8.47 7.19
C CYS A 264 16.90 9.95 7.61
N GLU A 265 18.03 10.64 7.79
CA GLU A 265 18.07 12.07 8.09
C GLU A 265 17.36 12.92 7.02
N GLN A 266 17.41 12.50 5.76
CA GLN A 266 16.73 13.20 4.66
C GLN A 266 15.21 13.08 4.71
N PHE A 267 14.68 12.16 5.51
CA PHE A 267 13.24 11.99 5.72
C PHE A 267 12.72 12.82 6.91
N GLY A 268 13.62 13.36 7.75
CA GLY A 268 13.29 14.24 8.88
C GLY A 268 12.33 13.61 9.88
N ASP A 269 11.43 14.43 10.43
CA ASP A 269 10.45 14.04 11.47
C ASP A 269 9.38 13.04 11.02
N ALA A 270 9.41 12.63 9.75
CA ALA A 270 8.59 11.53 9.27
C ALA A 270 9.08 10.18 9.82
N VAL A 271 10.37 10.03 10.13
CA VAL A 271 10.93 8.79 10.70
C VAL A 271 10.60 8.73 12.18
N GLU A 272 9.73 7.80 12.57
CA GLU A 272 9.40 7.59 13.99
C GLU A 272 10.45 6.71 14.68
N HIS A 273 10.93 5.67 13.97
CA HIS A 273 12.01 4.80 14.43
C HIS A 273 12.61 3.98 13.30
N ILE A 274 13.71 3.30 13.62
CA ILE A 274 14.40 2.33 12.77
C ILE A 274 14.31 0.94 13.39
N ASP A 275 13.76 -0.02 12.66
CA ASP A 275 13.80 -1.44 13.01
C ASP A 275 15.06 -2.10 12.44
N VAL A 276 15.93 -2.61 13.32
CA VAL A 276 17.12 -3.37 12.92
C VAL A 276 16.80 -4.86 12.94
N LEU A 277 16.42 -5.37 11.77
CA LEU A 277 15.98 -6.76 11.58
C LEU A 277 17.17 -7.68 11.36
N GLY A 278 17.53 -8.46 12.38
CA GLY A 278 18.61 -9.43 12.25
C GLY A 278 18.27 -10.56 11.29
N PHE A 279 19.19 -10.86 10.35
CA PHE A 279 19.04 -11.97 9.42
C PHE A 279 18.73 -13.31 10.11
N HIS A 280 17.87 -14.11 9.48
CA HIS A 280 17.51 -15.46 9.91
C HIS A 280 17.25 -16.37 8.70
N GLN A 281 17.26 -17.68 8.93
CA GLN A 281 17.11 -18.69 7.87
C GLN A 281 15.65 -19.14 7.59
N LEU A 282 14.65 -18.41 8.07
CA LEU A 282 13.24 -18.78 7.89
C LEU A 282 12.81 -18.93 6.41
N GLY A 283 13.44 -18.19 5.49
CA GLY A 283 13.14 -18.29 4.06
C GLY A 283 13.76 -19.51 3.36
N ARG A 284 14.81 -20.12 3.94
CA ARG A 284 15.62 -21.16 3.28
C ARG A 284 14.78 -22.31 2.68
N PRO A 285 13.78 -22.89 3.37
CA PRO A 285 12.95 -23.96 2.79
C PRO A 285 12.27 -23.58 1.47
N LYS A 286 11.82 -22.32 1.34
CA LYS A 286 11.13 -21.83 0.12
C LYS A 286 12.08 -21.72 -1.07
N TRP A 287 13.33 -21.31 -0.85
CA TRP A 287 14.35 -21.31 -1.91
C TRP A 287 14.60 -22.73 -2.45
N HIS A 288 14.68 -23.72 -1.56
CA HIS A 288 14.85 -25.14 -1.92
C HIS A 288 13.65 -25.71 -2.68
N GLU A 289 12.43 -25.44 -2.20
CA GLU A 289 11.20 -25.88 -2.85
C GLU A 289 11.08 -25.35 -4.28
N LEU A 290 11.44 -24.08 -4.49
CA LEU A 290 11.46 -23.44 -5.81
C LEU A 290 12.67 -23.83 -6.66
N ARG A 291 13.62 -24.61 -6.12
CA ARG A 291 14.87 -25.02 -6.77
C ARG A 291 15.69 -23.81 -7.26
N ILE A 292 15.71 -22.75 -6.47
CA ILE A 292 16.49 -21.53 -6.74
C ILE A 292 17.75 -21.60 -5.87
N PRO A 293 18.96 -21.44 -6.44
CA PRO A 293 20.18 -21.35 -5.63
C PRO A 293 20.08 -20.22 -4.63
N TYR A 294 20.28 -20.52 -3.34
CA TYR A 294 20.18 -19.55 -2.27
C TYR A 294 21.57 -18.99 -1.89
N PRO A 295 21.87 -17.71 -2.16
CA PRO A 295 23.21 -17.16 -1.95
C PRO A 295 23.68 -17.18 -0.48
N LEU A 296 22.73 -17.22 0.47
CA LEU A 296 22.98 -17.13 1.90
C LEU A 296 22.79 -18.48 2.61
N GLU A 297 22.96 -19.60 1.90
CA GLU A 297 22.73 -20.97 2.38
C GLU A 297 23.37 -21.27 3.75
N ASN A 298 24.59 -20.76 3.97
CA ASN A 298 25.39 -20.99 5.18
C ASN A 298 25.55 -19.74 6.06
N ALA A 299 24.92 -18.62 5.68
CA ALA A 299 25.01 -17.38 6.44
C ALA A 299 24.37 -17.55 7.83
N LYS A 300 24.94 -16.90 8.83
CA LYS A 300 24.41 -16.87 10.20
C LYS A 300 23.78 -15.52 10.49
N GLY A 301 22.84 -15.50 11.42
CA GLY A 301 22.29 -14.24 11.93
C GLY A 301 23.35 -13.42 12.65
N PRO A 302 23.14 -12.09 12.80
CA PRO A 302 24.09 -11.22 13.48
C PRO A 302 24.20 -11.56 14.97
N SER A 303 25.43 -11.49 15.48
CA SER A 303 25.69 -11.63 16.92
C SER A 303 25.05 -10.49 17.71
N ARG A 304 24.94 -10.68 19.04
CA ARG A 304 24.42 -9.63 19.92
C ARG A 304 25.29 -8.37 19.86
N GLU A 305 26.61 -8.55 19.82
CA GLU A 305 27.58 -7.45 19.75
C GLU A 305 27.45 -6.67 18.44
N LEU A 306 27.18 -7.38 17.33
CA LEU A 306 26.95 -6.76 16.04
C LEU A 306 25.64 -5.95 16.01
N ARG A 307 24.55 -6.51 16.55
CA ARG A 307 23.27 -5.79 16.69
C ARG A 307 23.42 -4.54 17.54
N GLU A 308 24.12 -4.65 18.66
CA GLU A 308 24.36 -3.53 19.58
C GLU A 308 25.21 -2.42 18.93
N ARG A 309 26.24 -2.79 18.16
CA ARG A 309 27.02 -1.81 17.40
C ARG A 309 26.15 -1.04 16.41
N VAL A 310 25.33 -1.73 15.62
CA VAL A 310 24.47 -1.11 14.60
C VAL A 310 23.40 -0.25 15.26
N ARG A 311 22.80 -0.71 16.36
CA ARG A 311 21.87 0.07 17.18
C ARG A 311 22.50 1.40 17.59
N LYS A 312 23.68 1.36 18.21
CA LYS A 312 24.40 2.56 18.66
C LYS A 312 24.77 3.51 17.53
N GLN A 313 25.05 2.99 16.34
CA GLN A 313 25.32 3.84 15.17
C GLN A 313 24.09 4.66 14.83
N PHE A 314 22.92 4.03 14.64
CA PHE A 314 21.68 4.77 14.40
C PHE A 314 21.30 5.72 15.54
N GLU A 315 21.46 5.29 16.81
CA GLU A 315 21.20 6.15 17.97
C GLU A 315 22.11 7.38 18.03
N SER A 316 23.36 7.29 17.56
CA SER A 316 24.26 8.44 17.48
C SER A 316 23.83 9.53 16.47
N HIS A 317 22.93 9.17 15.55
CA HIS A 317 22.24 10.13 14.67
C HIS A 317 20.91 10.64 15.26
N GLY A 318 20.57 10.24 16.48
CA GLY A 318 19.35 10.67 17.18
C GLY A 318 18.10 9.85 16.85
N PHE A 319 18.24 8.72 16.15
CA PHE A 319 17.10 7.85 15.87
C PHE A 319 16.72 6.99 17.07
N THR A 320 15.42 6.76 17.24
CA THR A 320 14.91 5.66 18.09
C THR A 320 15.07 4.35 17.33
N VAL A 321 15.61 3.31 17.97
CA VAL A 321 15.97 2.05 17.32
C VAL A 321 15.40 0.85 18.07
N TYR A 322 14.81 -0.09 17.35
CA TYR A 322 14.29 -1.35 17.88
C TYR A 322 15.01 -2.57 17.30
#